data_AF-A0A8H3GZL6-F1
#
_entry.id   AF-A0A8H3GZL6-F1
#
_cell.length_a   1.000
_cell.length_b   1.000
_cell.length_c   1.000
_cell.angle_alpha   90.00
_cell.angle_beta   90.00
_cell.angle_gamma   90.00
#
_symmetry.space_group_name_H-M   'P 1'
#
loop_
_entity.id
_entity.type
_entity.pdbx_description
1 polymer ?
#
loop_
_entity_poly.entity_id
_entity_poly.type
_entity_poly.pdbx_seq_one_letter_code
_entity_poly.pdbx_strand_id
1 'polypeptide(L)'
;MMIARRPLARIGQASARRGRGAATLTSAQAQKKREEDEKQLVSLERMASADLPKDFDIKSQQLMVLDLRFPTPFSKLAPGLPAKINWARETVQDKLKSFWSFRKAYKVGLIPKPTILERLTVSSKHLTSHALTAYKTMNSSFARGDLKALSRVCSEEQLKKLRERIKSRPRDQSVVWQGEESPGGGAAKMLSFRTVDAWNSKKPQDHCAQVLVRFDTKQAVAVYGPKGKLLSGDPKKLVPVREYIIMEKKMWEDNGWTLRKSIDPPK
;
A
#
# COMPACT_ATOMS: atom_id res chain seq x y z
N MET A 1 -66.53 34.43 -17.61
CA MET A 1 -67.35 34.64 -16.40
C MET A 1 -68.05 33.33 -16.06
N MET A 2 -67.50 32.55 -15.14
CA MET A 2 -68.25 31.59 -14.30
C MET A 2 -67.35 31.23 -13.12
N ILE A 3 -67.81 31.65 -11.95
CA ILE A 3 -67.22 31.43 -10.63
C ILE A 3 -67.81 30.12 -10.12
N ALA A 4 -67.01 29.26 -9.50
CA ALA A 4 -67.53 28.24 -8.59
C ALA A 4 -66.63 28.09 -7.35
N ARG A 5 -67.32 28.03 -6.21
CA ARG A 5 -66.86 28.27 -4.84
C ARG A 5 -66.22 27.03 -4.21
N ARG A 6 -65.44 27.29 -3.14
CA ARG A 6 -64.79 26.33 -2.21
C ARG A 6 -65.78 25.35 -1.55
N PRO A 7 -65.27 24.28 -0.91
CA PRO A 7 -65.20 24.34 0.56
C PRO A 7 -63.93 23.73 1.21
N LEU A 8 -63.72 24.14 2.46
CA LEU A 8 -62.66 23.74 3.41
C LEU A 8 -63.04 22.49 4.22
N ALA A 9 -62.07 21.59 4.45
CA ALA A 9 -61.83 20.71 5.61
C ALA A 9 -60.76 19.66 5.19
N ARG A 10 -59.87 19.09 6.01
CA ARG A 10 -59.61 19.06 7.45
C ARG A 10 -58.17 18.55 7.64
N ILE A 11 -57.56 19.03 8.72
CA ILE A 11 -56.43 18.55 9.52
C ILE A 11 -55.92 17.11 9.20
N GLY A 12 -54.62 17.00 8.92
CA GLY A 12 -53.83 15.76 8.97
C GLY A 12 -52.40 16.07 9.41
N GLN A 13 -52.01 15.56 10.58
CA GLN A 13 -50.74 15.83 11.27
C GLN A 13 -49.52 15.34 10.47
N ALA A 14 -48.49 16.18 10.36
CA ALA A 14 -47.17 15.80 9.87
C ALA A 14 -46.43 14.98 10.93
N SER A 15 -46.28 13.68 10.71
CA SER A 15 -45.39 12.82 11.48
C SER A 15 -43.95 13.02 11.00
N ALA A 16 -43.14 13.67 11.83
CA ALA A 16 -41.71 13.82 11.65
C ALA A 16 -40.99 12.49 11.88
N ARG A 17 -40.72 11.72 10.81
CA ARG A 17 -39.73 10.65 10.84
C ARG A 17 -38.32 11.25 10.71
N ARG A 18 -37.73 11.61 11.86
CA ARG A 18 -36.31 11.93 12.00
C ARG A 18 -35.45 10.76 11.52
N GLY A 19 -34.60 11.02 10.52
CA GLY A 19 -33.57 10.09 10.06
C GLY A 19 -32.56 9.76 11.17
N ARG A 20 -32.49 8.49 11.54
CA ARG A 20 -31.49 7.91 12.47
C ARG A 20 -30.34 7.18 11.75
N GLY A 21 -30.17 7.39 10.44
CA GLY A 21 -29.23 6.59 9.62
C GLY A 21 -27.86 7.22 9.34
N ALA A 22 -27.71 8.55 9.44
CA ALA A 22 -26.51 9.24 8.96
C ALA A 22 -25.45 9.54 10.04
N ALA A 23 -25.87 9.69 11.31
CA ALA A 23 -24.96 10.07 12.40
C ALA A 23 -24.14 8.90 12.97
N THR A 24 -24.58 7.66 12.75
CA THR A 24 -23.95 6.44 13.30
C THR A 24 -22.76 5.96 12.46
N LEU A 25 -22.74 6.27 11.16
CA LEU A 25 -21.66 5.87 10.26
C LEU A 25 -20.38 6.69 10.48
N THR A 26 -20.51 7.97 10.81
CA THR A 26 -19.37 8.86 11.08
C THR A 26 -18.79 8.63 12.46
N SER A 27 -19.61 8.33 13.48
CA SER A 27 -19.13 8.00 14.82
C SER A 27 -18.40 6.65 14.86
N ALA A 28 -18.90 5.63 14.16
CA ALA A 28 -18.24 4.33 14.06
C ALA A 28 -16.89 4.40 13.34
N GLN A 29 -16.78 5.20 12.28
CA GLN A 29 -15.50 5.43 11.58
C GLN A 29 -14.52 6.23 12.44
N ALA A 30 -15.01 7.22 13.20
CA ALA A 30 -14.19 7.99 14.14
C ALA A 30 -13.70 7.13 15.32
N GLN A 31 -14.55 6.25 15.86
CA GLN A 31 -14.16 5.29 16.90
C GLN A 31 -13.11 4.31 16.39
N LYS A 32 -13.30 3.74 15.19
CA LYS A 32 -12.33 2.84 14.58
C LYS A 32 -10.98 3.51 14.34
N LYS A 33 -10.99 4.77 13.89
CA LYS A 33 -9.76 5.55 13.72
C LYS A 33 -9.07 5.83 15.06
N ARG A 34 -9.82 6.18 16.11
CA ARG A 34 -9.28 6.36 17.47
C ARG A 34 -8.68 5.08 18.03
N GLU A 35 -9.35 3.94 17.86
CA GLU A 35 -8.80 2.63 18.25
C GLU A 35 -7.53 2.28 17.47
N GLU A 36 -7.48 2.60 16.17
CA GLU A 36 -6.26 2.45 15.37
C GLU A 36 -5.15 3.39 15.85
N ASP A 37 -5.46 4.64 16.20
CA ASP A 37 -4.51 5.63 16.70
C ASP A 37 -4.02 5.30 18.13
N GLU A 38 -4.87 4.74 19.00
CA GLU A 38 -4.47 4.23 20.32
C GLU A 38 -3.56 3.01 20.19
N LYS A 39 -3.89 2.07 19.29
CA LYS A 39 -2.99 0.95 18.97
C LYS A 39 -1.66 1.45 18.41
N GLN A 40 -1.66 2.53 17.62
CA GLN A 40 -0.44 3.17 17.14
C GLN A 40 0.39 3.76 18.28
N LEU A 41 -0.21 4.51 19.20
CA LEU A 41 0.49 5.11 20.34
C LEU A 41 1.08 4.04 21.26
N VAL A 42 0.31 3.01 21.58
CA VAL A 42 0.78 1.88 22.39
C VAL A 42 1.92 1.15 21.68
N SER A 43 1.87 0.99 20.35
CA SER A 43 2.99 0.40 19.60
C SER A 43 4.25 1.27 19.65
N LEU A 44 4.11 2.60 19.56
CA LEU A 44 5.21 3.57 19.63
C LEU A 44 5.87 3.60 21.01
N GLU A 45 5.08 3.63 22.08
CA GLU A 45 5.57 3.58 23.46
C GLU A 45 6.31 2.26 23.74
N ARG A 46 5.82 1.14 23.20
CA ARG A 46 6.48 -0.17 23.30
C ARG A 46 7.77 -0.26 22.50
N MET A 47 7.85 0.39 21.34
CA MET A 47 9.10 0.52 20.58
C MET A 47 10.13 1.38 21.32
N ALA A 48 9.68 2.34 22.14
CA ALA A 48 10.53 3.20 22.95
C ALA A 48 11.00 2.55 24.26
N SER A 49 10.26 1.59 24.81
CA SER A 49 10.64 0.86 26.02
C SER A 49 11.78 -0.14 25.77
N ALA A 50 12.81 -0.12 26.63
CA ALA A 50 14.02 -0.91 26.45
C ALA A 50 13.85 -2.42 26.72
N ASP A 51 12.79 -2.83 27.42
CA ASP A 51 12.54 -4.23 27.78
C ASP A 51 11.16 -4.68 27.28
N LEU A 52 11.13 -5.66 26.36
CA LEU A 52 9.91 -6.29 25.90
C LEU A 52 9.39 -7.27 26.98
N PRO A 53 8.07 -7.34 27.23
CA PRO A 53 7.49 -8.39 28.07
C PRO A 53 7.87 -9.78 27.56
N LYS A 54 8.03 -10.76 28.47
CA LYS A 54 8.41 -12.14 28.11
C LYS A 54 7.41 -12.82 27.16
N ASP A 55 6.15 -12.42 27.20
CA ASP A 55 5.06 -12.98 26.38
C ASP A 55 4.80 -12.18 25.10
N PHE A 56 5.68 -11.23 24.76
CA PHE A 56 5.51 -10.38 23.59
C PHE A 56 5.82 -11.14 22.31
N ASP A 57 4.78 -11.53 21.58
CA ASP A 57 4.94 -12.13 20.26
C ASP A 57 5.24 -11.05 19.21
N ILE A 58 6.53 -10.91 18.88
CA ILE A 58 7.06 -10.03 17.84
C ILE A 58 6.38 -10.29 16.48
N LYS A 59 6.05 -11.56 16.17
CA LYS A 59 5.46 -11.95 14.88
C LYS A 59 4.05 -11.42 14.72
N SER A 60 3.29 -11.32 15.82
CA SER A 60 1.92 -10.80 15.81
C SER A 60 1.81 -9.29 15.59
N GLN A 61 2.93 -8.54 15.66
CA GLN A 61 2.89 -7.08 15.63
C GLN A 61 2.87 -6.53 14.21
N GLN A 62 1.89 -5.66 13.95
CA GLN A 62 1.82 -4.89 12.72
C GLN A 62 2.61 -3.60 12.88
N LEU A 63 3.79 -3.52 12.25
CA LEU A 63 4.59 -2.30 12.26
C LEU A 63 3.90 -1.20 11.47
N MET A 64 4.08 0.06 11.86
CA MET A 64 3.56 1.18 11.09
C MET A 64 4.25 1.32 9.73
N VAL A 65 3.58 2.00 8.80
CA VAL A 65 4.24 2.47 7.58
C VAL A 65 5.25 3.54 7.98
N LEU A 66 6.49 3.38 7.54
CA LEU A 66 7.60 4.30 7.82
C LEU A 66 7.45 5.60 7.04
N ASP A 67 8.31 6.59 7.32
CA ASP A 67 8.32 7.92 6.67
C ASP A 67 8.85 7.89 5.22
N LEU A 68 8.20 7.07 4.39
CA LEU A 68 8.46 6.92 2.97
C LEU A 68 7.87 8.12 2.21
N ARG A 69 8.69 8.74 1.37
CA ARG A 69 8.30 9.94 0.62
C ARG A 69 8.06 9.64 -0.86
N PHE A 70 7.03 10.27 -1.39
CA PHE A 70 6.82 10.41 -2.83
C PHE A 70 7.68 11.56 -3.34
N PRO A 71 8.43 11.39 -4.44
CA PRO A 71 9.11 12.50 -5.07
C PRO A 71 8.06 13.41 -5.71
N THR A 72 7.96 14.64 -5.21
CA THR A 72 7.13 15.67 -5.84
C THR A 72 7.80 16.07 -7.15
N PRO A 73 7.15 15.91 -8.32
CA PRO A 73 7.74 16.35 -9.57
C PRO A 73 7.86 17.87 -9.57
N PHE A 74 8.95 18.38 -10.16
CA PHE A 74 9.23 19.83 -10.21
C PHE A 74 8.09 20.63 -10.87
N SER A 75 7.38 20.01 -11.83
CA SER A 75 6.23 20.62 -12.51
C SER A 75 5.02 20.87 -11.61
N LYS A 76 4.91 20.21 -10.45
CA LYS A 76 3.81 20.40 -9.49
C LYS A 76 4.14 21.41 -8.38
N LEU A 77 5.30 22.06 -8.44
CA LEU A 77 5.70 23.03 -7.42
C LEU A 77 4.95 24.34 -7.60
N ALA A 78 4.57 24.95 -6.48
CA ALA A 78 4.06 26.31 -6.47
C ALA A 78 5.10 27.28 -7.09
N PRO A 79 4.67 28.29 -7.85
CA PRO A 79 5.58 29.28 -8.41
C PRO A 79 6.29 30.02 -7.28
N GLY A 80 7.62 29.97 -7.26
CA GLY A 80 8.44 30.72 -6.30
C GLY A 80 9.81 30.10 -6.01
N LEU A 81 10.83 30.95 -5.83
CA LEU A 81 12.15 30.57 -5.34
C LEU A 81 12.11 29.82 -3.98
N PRO A 82 11.37 30.27 -2.94
CA PRO A 82 11.35 29.57 -1.65
C PRO A 82 10.76 28.16 -1.77
N ALA A 83 9.73 27.96 -2.60
CA ALA A 83 9.14 26.66 -2.85
C ALA A 83 10.14 25.70 -3.52
N LYS A 84 10.92 26.19 -4.51
CA LYS A 84 11.97 25.41 -5.17
C LYS A 84 13.11 25.03 -4.21
N ILE A 85 13.53 25.95 -3.34
CA ILE A 85 14.59 25.69 -2.34
C ILE A 85 14.11 24.65 -1.31
N ASN A 86 12.90 24.81 -0.78
CA ASN A 86 12.34 23.84 0.17
C ASN A 86 12.20 22.46 -0.47
N TRP A 87 11.71 22.37 -1.70
CA TRP A 87 11.65 21.12 -2.45
C TRP A 87 13.02 20.46 -2.62
N ALA A 88 14.03 21.25 -2.98
CA ALA A 88 15.39 20.74 -3.16
C ALA A 88 15.94 20.22 -1.81
N ARG A 89 15.75 20.98 -0.73
CA ARG A 89 16.12 20.59 0.63
C ARG A 89 15.45 19.28 1.05
N GLU A 90 14.13 19.17 0.86
CA GLU A 90 13.38 17.97 1.21
C GLU A 90 13.81 16.74 0.40
N THR A 91 14.06 16.92 -0.90
CA THR A 91 14.54 15.86 -1.78
C THR A 91 15.93 15.37 -1.36
N VAL A 92 16.83 16.30 -1.01
CA VAL A 92 18.17 15.96 -0.53
C VAL A 92 18.09 15.25 0.84
N GLN A 93 17.27 15.75 1.76
CA GLN A 93 17.07 15.13 3.07
C GLN A 93 16.52 13.70 2.95
N ASP A 94 15.54 13.46 2.06
CA ASP A 94 15.01 12.11 1.82
C ASP A 94 16.08 11.16 1.24
N LYS A 95 16.90 11.64 0.30
CA LYS A 95 18.01 10.85 -0.25
C LYS A 95 19.05 10.50 0.81
N LEU A 96 19.40 11.46 1.68
CA LEU A 96 20.32 11.22 2.79
C LEU A 96 19.74 10.22 3.79
N LYS A 97 18.47 10.38 4.19
CA LYS A 97 17.79 9.40 5.06
C LYS A 97 17.76 8.00 4.44
N SER A 98 17.47 7.91 3.15
CA SER A 98 17.50 6.65 2.40
C SER A 98 18.90 6.04 2.40
N PHE A 99 19.94 6.85 2.18
CA PHE A 99 21.34 6.40 2.22
C PHE A 99 21.73 5.85 3.60
N TRP A 100 21.40 6.56 4.69
CA TRP A 100 21.64 6.09 6.06
C TRP A 100 20.87 4.80 6.37
N SER A 101 19.63 4.71 5.88
CA SER A 101 18.81 3.50 6.00
C SER A 101 19.44 2.33 5.27
N PHE A 102 19.95 2.52 4.05
CA PHE A 102 20.70 1.48 3.33
C PHE A 102 21.93 1.02 4.10
N ARG A 103 22.74 1.96 4.60
CA ARG A 103 23.91 1.63 5.41
C ARG A 103 23.54 0.80 6.63
N LYS A 104 22.44 1.14 7.31
CA LYS A 104 21.90 0.35 8.42
C LYS A 104 21.46 -1.03 7.94
N ALA A 105 20.67 -1.13 6.87
CA ALA A 105 20.21 -2.39 6.31
C ALA A 105 21.36 -3.36 5.97
N TYR A 106 22.47 -2.85 5.42
CA TYR A 106 23.67 -3.66 5.17
C TYR A 106 24.39 -4.10 6.44
N LYS A 107 24.43 -3.23 7.45
CA LYS A 107 25.07 -3.54 8.74
C LYS A 107 24.34 -4.69 9.45
N VAL A 108 23.01 -4.70 9.36
CA VAL A 108 22.15 -5.67 10.06
C VAL A 108 21.80 -6.91 9.23
N GLY A 109 22.22 -6.96 7.96
CA GLY A 109 21.99 -8.11 7.08
C GLY A 109 20.60 -8.16 6.41
N LEU A 110 19.83 -7.08 6.41
CA LEU A 110 18.53 -6.98 5.71
C LEU A 110 18.69 -7.05 4.18
N ILE A 111 19.81 -6.54 3.67
CA ILE A 111 20.17 -6.55 2.25
C ILE A 111 21.59 -7.11 2.15
N PRO A 112 21.88 -7.95 1.13
CA PRO A 112 23.24 -8.42 0.88
C PRO A 112 24.20 -7.22 0.74
N LYS A 113 25.39 -7.34 1.35
CA LYS A 113 26.41 -6.28 1.25
C LYS A 113 26.79 -6.11 -0.22
N PRO A 114 26.80 -4.88 -0.75
CA PRO A 114 27.19 -4.65 -2.13
C PRO A 114 28.69 -4.91 -2.25
N THR A 115 29.05 -5.61 -3.32
CA THR A 115 30.44 -5.70 -3.78
C THR A 115 30.97 -4.28 -4.06
N ILE A 116 32.29 -4.06 -3.98
CA ILE A 116 32.91 -2.72 -4.14
C ILE A 116 32.46 -2.04 -5.46
N LEU A 117 32.24 -2.80 -6.53
CA LEU A 117 31.72 -2.33 -7.81
C LEU A 117 30.21 -2.02 -7.77
N GLU A 118 29.43 -2.75 -6.97
CA GLU A 118 27.98 -2.55 -6.79
C GLU A 118 27.67 -1.33 -5.92
N ARG A 119 28.61 -0.88 -5.07
CA ARG A 119 28.47 0.38 -4.28
C ARG A 119 28.22 1.60 -5.16
N LEU A 120 28.71 1.59 -6.41
CA LEU A 120 28.64 2.73 -7.31
C LEU A 120 27.38 2.74 -8.18
N THR A 121 26.72 1.59 -8.42
CA THR A 121 25.61 1.51 -9.40
C THR A 121 24.49 0.51 -9.10
N VAL A 122 24.61 -0.42 -8.15
CA VAL A 122 23.75 -1.64 -8.08
C VAL A 122 23.35 -2.04 -6.66
N SER A 123 22.67 -1.15 -5.93
CA SER A 123 21.89 -1.57 -4.74
C SER A 123 20.42 -1.79 -5.07
N SER A 124 19.86 -0.99 -5.98
CA SER A 124 18.42 -0.99 -6.23
C SER A 124 17.96 -2.03 -7.25
N LYS A 125 18.82 -2.49 -8.19
CA LYS A 125 18.39 -3.32 -9.33
C LYS A 125 17.81 -4.67 -8.91
N HIS A 126 18.48 -5.38 -8.00
CA HIS A 126 17.99 -6.65 -7.47
C HIS A 126 16.67 -6.47 -6.74
N LEU A 127 16.57 -5.43 -5.91
CA LEU A 127 15.34 -5.12 -5.18
C LEU A 127 14.19 -4.74 -6.13
N THR A 128 14.43 -3.93 -7.16
CA THR A 128 13.41 -3.55 -8.15
C THR A 128 13.02 -4.72 -9.05
N SER A 129 13.96 -5.60 -9.41
CA SER A 129 13.66 -6.82 -10.16
C SER A 129 12.80 -7.76 -9.33
N HIS A 130 13.16 -7.98 -8.06
CA HIS A 130 12.36 -8.77 -7.13
C HIS A 130 10.97 -8.15 -6.94
N ALA A 131 10.89 -6.83 -6.79
CA ALA A 131 9.64 -6.09 -6.68
C ALA A 131 8.72 -6.35 -7.87
N LEU A 132 9.27 -6.25 -9.09
CA LEU A 132 8.52 -6.47 -10.32
C LEU A 132 8.02 -7.91 -10.44
N THR A 133 8.85 -8.89 -10.10
CA THR A 133 8.46 -10.31 -10.09
C THR A 133 7.37 -10.58 -9.06
N ALA A 134 7.52 -10.07 -7.84
CA ALA A 134 6.52 -10.19 -6.78
C ALA A 134 5.20 -9.54 -7.21
N TYR A 135 5.26 -8.37 -7.86
CA TYR A 135 4.09 -7.65 -8.37
C TYR A 135 3.33 -8.43 -9.46
N LYS A 136 4.03 -8.93 -10.48
CA LYS A 136 3.43 -9.77 -11.52
C LYS A 136 2.84 -11.06 -10.93
N THR A 137 3.54 -11.67 -9.98
CA THR A 137 3.08 -12.88 -9.27
C THR A 137 1.84 -12.58 -8.44
N MET A 138 1.78 -11.45 -7.74
CA MET A 138 0.63 -11.02 -6.97
C MET A 138 -0.59 -10.84 -7.87
N ASN A 139 -0.48 -10.07 -8.96
CA ASN A 139 -1.63 -9.79 -9.82
C ASN A 139 -2.14 -11.03 -10.56
N SER A 140 -1.25 -11.85 -11.12
CA SER A 140 -1.64 -13.10 -11.79
C SER A 140 -2.24 -14.12 -10.82
N SER A 141 -1.71 -14.24 -9.61
CA SER A 141 -2.25 -15.13 -8.57
C SER A 141 -3.58 -14.59 -8.02
N PHE A 142 -3.71 -13.27 -7.88
CA PHE A 142 -4.97 -12.63 -7.51
C PHE A 142 -6.04 -12.89 -8.56
N ALA A 143 -5.74 -12.75 -9.85
CA ALA A 143 -6.68 -13.04 -10.93
C ALA A 143 -7.19 -14.50 -10.86
N ARG A 144 -6.27 -15.45 -10.68
CA ARG A 144 -6.57 -16.90 -10.56
C ARG A 144 -7.22 -17.31 -9.22
N GLY A 145 -7.15 -16.47 -8.18
CA GLY A 145 -7.61 -16.83 -6.84
C GLY A 145 -6.66 -17.75 -6.06
N ASP A 146 -5.38 -17.82 -6.46
CA ASP A 146 -4.38 -18.68 -5.82
C ASP A 146 -3.85 -18.03 -4.52
N LEU A 147 -4.47 -18.39 -3.39
CA LEU A 147 -4.08 -17.90 -2.07
C LEU A 147 -2.70 -18.37 -1.62
N LYS A 148 -2.21 -19.52 -2.11
CA LYS A 148 -0.92 -20.10 -1.74
C LYS A 148 0.22 -19.35 -2.40
N ALA A 149 0.06 -18.97 -3.66
CA ALA A 149 1.04 -18.11 -4.34
C ALA A 149 1.02 -16.70 -3.75
N LEU A 150 -0.17 -16.16 -3.42
CA LEU A 150 -0.28 -14.84 -2.78
C LEU A 150 0.43 -14.76 -1.44
N SER A 151 0.34 -15.79 -0.59
CA SER A 151 0.97 -15.77 0.74
C SER A 151 2.51 -15.75 0.70
N ARG A 152 3.12 -16.07 -0.44
CA ARG A 152 4.58 -16.03 -0.63
C ARG A 152 5.11 -14.64 -0.99
N VAL A 153 4.25 -13.79 -1.56
CA VAL A 153 4.66 -12.48 -2.12
C VAL A 153 4.00 -11.30 -1.44
N CYS A 154 2.91 -11.51 -0.69
CA CYS A 154 2.18 -10.47 0.03
C CYS A 154 2.47 -10.54 1.52
N SER A 155 2.48 -9.38 2.19
CA SER A 155 2.41 -9.34 3.65
C SER A 155 1.05 -9.84 4.14
N GLU A 156 0.94 -10.14 5.42
CA GLU A 156 -0.32 -10.58 6.04
C GLU A 156 -1.47 -9.59 5.84
N GLU A 157 -1.18 -8.29 5.95
CA GLU A 157 -2.14 -7.20 5.75
C GLU A 157 -2.72 -7.25 4.32
N GLN A 158 -1.84 -7.30 3.32
CA GLN A 158 -2.25 -7.37 1.92
C GLN A 158 -2.95 -8.69 1.60
N LEU A 159 -2.44 -9.80 2.10
CA LEU A 159 -3.02 -11.13 1.88
C LEU A 159 -4.46 -11.20 2.41
N LYS A 160 -4.70 -10.66 3.62
CA LYS A 160 -6.05 -10.59 4.19
C LYS A 160 -7.00 -9.81 3.27
N LYS A 161 -6.60 -8.62 2.82
CA LYS A 161 -7.39 -7.78 1.90
C LYS A 161 -7.67 -8.49 0.58
N LEU A 162 -6.66 -9.12 -0.03
CA LEU A 162 -6.83 -9.84 -1.30
C LEU A 162 -7.70 -11.09 -1.14
N ARG A 163 -7.57 -11.82 -0.03
CA ARG A 163 -8.41 -12.98 0.30
C ARG A 163 -9.88 -12.61 0.41
N GLU A 164 -10.19 -11.52 1.11
CA GLU A 164 -11.57 -11.00 1.22
C GLU A 164 -12.13 -10.63 -0.17
N ARG A 165 -11.34 -9.94 -0.99
CA ARG A 165 -11.72 -9.59 -2.38
C ARG A 165 -11.88 -10.80 -3.31
N ILE A 166 -11.17 -11.89 -3.07
CA ILE A 166 -11.35 -13.15 -3.82
C ILE A 166 -12.66 -13.81 -3.38
N LYS A 167 -12.91 -13.88 -2.07
CA LYS A 167 -14.15 -14.46 -1.52
C LYS A 167 -15.41 -13.73 -1.96
N SER A 168 -15.33 -12.41 -2.17
CA SER A 168 -16.47 -11.60 -2.62
C SER A 168 -16.77 -11.71 -4.12
N ARG A 169 -15.99 -12.48 -4.90
CA ARG A 169 -16.22 -12.61 -6.35
C ARG A 169 -17.39 -13.54 -6.64
N PRO A 170 -18.17 -13.27 -7.70
CA PRO A 170 -19.10 -14.26 -8.24
C PRO A 170 -18.35 -15.54 -8.63
N ARG A 171 -18.84 -16.71 -8.18
CA ARG A 171 -18.17 -18.01 -8.39
C ARG A 171 -18.18 -18.48 -9.84
N ASP A 172 -19.09 -17.93 -10.62
CA ASP A 172 -19.31 -18.20 -12.04
C ASP A 172 -18.41 -17.35 -12.95
N GLN A 173 -17.59 -16.47 -12.37
CA GLN A 173 -16.70 -15.57 -13.08
C GLN A 173 -15.24 -15.98 -12.93
N SER A 174 -14.50 -15.89 -14.02
CA SER A 174 -13.04 -16.01 -14.06
C SER A 174 -12.41 -14.68 -14.47
N VAL A 175 -11.29 -14.36 -13.85
CA VAL A 175 -10.54 -13.12 -14.12
C VAL A 175 -9.21 -13.50 -14.73
N VAL A 176 -8.88 -12.87 -15.86
CA VAL A 176 -7.57 -13.01 -16.51
C VAL A 176 -6.87 -11.66 -16.42
N TRP A 177 -5.60 -11.70 -16.01
CA TRP A 177 -4.72 -10.55 -15.95
C TRP A 177 -3.48 -10.83 -16.78
N GLN A 178 -3.10 -9.86 -17.60
CA GLN A 178 -1.84 -9.87 -18.35
C GLN A 178 -1.14 -8.54 -18.09
N GLY A 179 0.15 -8.61 -17.77
CA GLY A 179 0.98 -7.43 -17.53
C GLY A 179 2.28 -7.50 -18.32
N GLU A 180 2.56 -6.44 -19.04
CA GLU A 180 3.79 -6.22 -19.78
C GLU A 180 4.59 -5.06 -19.17
N GLU A 181 5.90 -5.13 -19.35
CA GLU A 181 6.79 -4.04 -18.97
C GLU A 181 6.67 -2.89 -19.98
N SER A 182 6.72 -1.65 -19.48
CA SER A 182 6.77 -0.51 -20.37
C SER A 182 8.08 -0.53 -21.18
N PRO A 183 8.04 -0.28 -22.50
CA PRO A 183 9.25 -0.14 -23.31
C PRO A 183 10.17 0.91 -22.67
N GLY A 184 11.46 0.59 -22.47
CA GLY A 184 12.45 1.49 -21.85
C GLY A 184 12.96 1.07 -20.45
N GLY A 185 12.74 -0.16 -20.00
CA GLY A 185 13.50 -0.79 -18.91
C GLY A 185 13.24 -0.26 -17.49
N GLY A 186 12.15 0.50 -17.28
CA GLY A 186 11.85 1.19 -16.02
C GLY A 186 10.57 0.73 -15.32
N ALA A 187 10.15 -0.54 -15.46
CA ALA A 187 8.85 -1.00 -14.98
C ALA A 187 8.70 -0.95 -13.44
N ALA A 188 9.79 -0.99 -12.68
CA ALA A 188 9.79 -0.78 -11.24
C ALA A 188 10.91 0.19 -10.84
N LYS A 189 10.56 1.25 -10.10
CA LYS A 189 11.49 2.27 -9.62
C LYS A 189 11.35 2.46 -8.12
N MET A 190 12.42 2.23 -7.38
CA MET A 190 12.50 2.57 -5.97
C MET A 190 12.51 4.09 -5.78
N LEU A 191 11.68 4.58 -4.87
CA LEU A 191 11.50 6.00 -4.61
C LEU A 191 12.11 6.42 -3.27
N SER A 192 11.85 5.66 -2.21
CA SER A 192 12.29 5.95 -0.84
C SER A 192 12.53 4.65 -0.09
N PHE A 193 13.51 4.63 0.80
CA PHE A 193 13.91 3.45 1.57
C PHE A 193 14.11 3.83 3.04
N ARG A 194 13.59 3.00 3.95
CA ARG A 194 13.69 3.21 5.39
C ARG A 194 14.02 1.93 6.13
N THR A 195 14.88 2.04 7.13
CA THR A 195 15.23 0.94 8.03
C THR A 195 15.13 1.43 9.46
N VAL A 196 14.36 0.71 10.27
CA VAL A 196 14.12 1.03 11.68
C VAL A 196 14.51 -0.13 12.57
N ASP A 197 14.76 0.20 13.83
CA ASP A 197 14.73 -0.78 14.91
C ASP A 197 13.27 -0.91 15.27
N ALA A 198 12.68 -2.03 14.90
CA ALA A 198 11.27 -2.28 15.14
C ALA A 198 11.03 -2.65 16.62
N TRP A 199 12.07 -3.12 17.34
CA TRP A 199 12.08 -3.29 18.80
C TRP A 199 13.47 -3.02 19.37
N ASN A 200 13.70 -3.47 20.61
CA ASN A 200 14.97 -3.37 21.32
C ASN A 200 16.17 -3.68 20.40
N SER A 201 16.86 -2.63 19.96
CA SER A 201 17.87 -2.64 18.89
C SER A 201 19.14 -3.47 19.14
N LYS A 202 19.19 -4.24 20.23
CA LYS A 202 20.36 -5.06 20.60
C LYS A 202 20.50 -6.31 19.72
N LYS A 203 19.43 -6.81 19.07
CA LYS A 203 19.50 -8.02 18.23
C LYS A 203 19.28 -7.71 16.75
N PRO A 204 20.03 -8.36 15.84
CA PRO A 204 19.82 -8.23 14.39
C PRO A 204 18.41 -8.62 13.91
N GLN A 205 17.71 -9.44 14.69
CA GLN A 205 16.35 -9.90 14.40
C GLN A 205 15.30 -8.80 14.59
N ASP A 206 15.67 -7.70 15.26
CA ASP A 206 14.74 -6.65 15.65
C ASP A 206 14.64 -5.51 14.62
N HIS A 207 15.16 -5.72 13.41
CA HIS A 207 15.18 -4.70 12.36
C HIS A 207 14.16 -4.96 11.25
N CYS A 208 13.54 -3.87 10.81
CA CYS A 208 12.60 -3.86 9.69
C CYS A 208 13.08 -2.88 8.62
N ALA A 209 12.85 -3.20 7.35
CA ALA A 209 12.97 -2.23 6.27
C ALA A 209 11.70 -2.16 5.44
N GLN A 210 11.40 -0.94 4.98
CA GLN A 210 10.35 -0.68 4.02
C GLN A 210 10.88 0.12 2.84
N VAL A 211 10.32 -0.15 1.68
CA VAL A 211 10.68 0.51 0.43
C VAL A 211 9.43 0.91 -0.33
N LEU A 212 9.37 2.16 -0.78
CA LEU A 212 8.34 2.64 -1.68
C LEU A 212 8.79 2.41 -3.12
N VAL A 213 8.01 1.63 -3.87
CA VAL A 213 8.31 1.30 -5.27
C VAL A 213 7.18 1.80 -6.16
N ARG A 214 7.55 2.51 -7.22
CA ARG A 214 6.65 2.88 -8.32
C ARG A 214 6.70 1.82 -9.41
N PHE A 215 5.55 1.32 -9.81
CA PHE A 215 5.39 0.39 -10.92
C PHE A 215 4.80 1.13 -12.11
N ASP A 216 5.48 1.08 -13.26
CA ASP A 216 5.04 1.66 -14.54
C ASP A 216 4.84 0.50 -15.53
N THR A 217 3.63 -0.05 -15.60
CA THR A 217 3.33 -1.27 -16.37
C THR A 217 2.23 -1.04 -17.40
N LYS A 218 2.13 -1.92 -18.40
CA LYS A 218 0.98 -2.00 -19.29
C LYS A 218 0.17 -3.23 -18.94
N GLN A 219 -1.13 -3.10 -18.75
CA GLN A 219 -1.97 -4.18 -18.23
C GLN A 219 -3.24 -4.36 -19.05
N ALA A 220 -3.65 -5.60 -19.21
CA ALA A 220 -4.96 -5.99 -19.71
C ALA A 220 -5.66 -6.85 -18.66
N VAL A 221 -6.94 -6.58 -18.45
CA VAL A 221 -7.80 -7.34 -17.53
C VAL A 221 -9.09 -7.69 -18.26
N ALA A 222 -9.47 -8.95 -18.18
CA ALA A 222 -10.72 -9.45 -18.72
C ALA A 222 -11.44 -10.31 -17.68
N VAL A 223 -12.76 -10.18 -17.64
CA VAL A 223 -13.64 -11.00 -16.80
C VAL A 223 -14.52 -11.82 -17.71
N TYR A 224 -14.50 -13.14 -17.54
CA TYR A 224 -15.32 -14.09 -18.28
C TYR A 224 -16.35 -14.71 -17.36
N GLY A 225 -17.57 -14.86 -17.85
CA GLY A 225 -18.65 -15.58 -17.18
C GLY A 225 -18.67 -17.07 -17.53
N PRO A 226 -19.79 -17.75 -17.24
CA PRO A 226 -19.99 -19.13 -17.64
C PRO A 226 -19.74 -19.35 -19.13
N LYS A 227 -19.16 -20.50 -19.48
CA LYS A 227 -18.88 -20.89 -20.87
C LYS A 227 -17.91 -19.95 -21.62
N GLY A 228 -17.11 -19.16 -20.90
CA GLY A 228 -16.08 -18.30 -21.50
C GLY A 228 -16.61 -17.03 -22.16
N LYS A 229 -17.86 -16.62 -21.87
CA LYS A 229 -18.40 -15.36 -22.37
C LYS A 229 -17.68 -14.17 -21.74
N LEU A 230 -17.10 -13.29 -22.55
CA LEU A 230 -16.52 -12.04 -22.05
C LEU A 230 -17.63 -11.15 -21.46
N LEU A 231 -17.52 -10.83 -20.17
CA LEU A 231 -18.44 -9.96 -19.43
C LEU A 231 -17.94 -8.53 -19.33
N SER A 232 -16.62 -8.36 -19.15
CA SER A 232 -16.01 -7.04 -18.96
C SER A 232 -14.53 -7.05 -19.31
N GLY A 233 -14.01 -5.88 -19.67
CA GLY A 233 -12.62 -5.68 -20.05
C GLY A 233 -12.32 -6.11 -21.49
N ASP A 234 -11.06 -6.01 -21.85
CA ASP A 234 -10.56 -6.43 -23.16
C ASP A 234 -9.17 -7.08 -22.95
N PRO A 235 -9.02 -8.38 -23.22
CA PRO A 235 -7.75 -9.08 -23.02
C PRO A 235 -6.65 -8.61 -23.98
N LYS A 236 -6.99 -7.94 -25.09
CA LYS A 236 -6.02 -7.46 -26.08
C LYS A 236 -5.63 -6.00 -25.86
N LYS A 237 -6.40 -5.25 -25.07
CA LYS A 237 -6.15 -3.83 -24.84
C LYS A 237 -5.27 -3.60 -23.62
N LEU A 238 -3.98 -3.39 -23.87
CA LEU A 238 -3.02 -3.00 -22.85
C LEU A 238 -3.14 -1.51 -22.50
N VAL A 239 -3.48 -1.23 -21.24
CA VAL A 239 -3.61 0.13 -20.68
C VAL A 239 -2.40 0.44 -19.79
N PRO A 240 -1.78 1.63 -19.90
CA PRO A 240 -0.72 2.04 -18.99
C PRO A 240 -1.27 2.25 -17.57
N VAL A 241 -0.64 1.58 -16.60
CA VAL A 241 -1.00 1.63 -15.17
C VAL A 241 0.23 2.03 -14.37
N ARG A 242 0.06 3.07 -13.55
CA ARG A 242 1.05 3.50 -12.55
C ARG A 242 0.52 3.24 -11.15
N GLU A 243 1.25 2.42 -10.40
CA GLU A 243 0.93 2.10 -9.02
C GLU A 243 2.13 2.36 -8.11
N TYR A 244 1.86 2.66 -6.84
CA TYR A 244 2.89 2.82 -5.83
C TYR A 244 2.60 1.84 -4.70
N ILE A 245 3.55 0.96 -4.43
CA ILE A 245 3.38 -0.11 -3.46
C ILE A 245 4.57 -0.08 -2.50
N ILE A 246 4.26 -0.18 -1.21
CA ILE A 246 5.26 -0.44 -0.19
C ILE A 246 5.60 -1.92 -0.20
N MET A 247 6.88 -2.22 -0.26
CA MET A 247 7.38 -3.53 0.15
C MET A 247 8.01 -3.45 1.54
N GLU A 248 7.98 -4.56 2.26
CA GLU A 248 8.62 -4.68 3.56
C GLU A 248 9.45 -5.96 3.67
N LYS A 249 10.49 -5.89 4.49
CA LYS A 249 11.27 -7.04 4.95
C LYS A 249 11.45 -6.93 6.45
N LYS A 250 11.17 -8.04 7.12
CA LYS A 250 11.12 -8.20 8.57
C LYS A 250 12.15 -9.25 8.96
N MET A 251 13.09 -8.96 9.86
CA MET A 251 14.16 -9.90 10.21
C MET A 251 13.73 -11.04 11.15
N TRP A 252 12.56 -10.94 11.78
CA TRP A 252 11.95 -11.96 12.62
C TRP A 252 11.01 -12.91 11.84
N GLU A 253 10.87 -12.67 10.53
CA GLU A 253 10.18 -13.57 9.61
C GLU A 253 11.21 -14.16 8.64
N ASP A 254 11.09 -15.46 8.33
CA ASP A 254 11.96 -16.12 7.35
C ASP A 254 11.63 -15.73 5.90
N ASN A 255 10.65 -14.83 5.72
CA ASN A 255 10.17 -14.40 4.42
C ASN A 255 11.17 -13.43 3.73
N GLY A 256 11.12 -13.46 2.40
CA GLY A 256 11.77 -12.46 1.57
C GLY A 256 11.11 -11.08 1.68
N TRP A 257 11.41 -10.21 0.73
CA TRP A 257 10.69 -8.95 0.57
C TRP A 257 9.24 -9.22 0.15
N THR A 258 8.25 -8.66 0.84
CA THR A 258 6.84 -8.87 0.53
C THR A 258 6.12 -7.57 0.21
N LEU A 259 5.08 -7.64 -0.63
CA LEU A 259 4.22 -6.51 -0.99
C LEU A 259 3.23 -6.25 0.14
N ARG A 260 3.32 -5.06 0.74
CA ARG A 260 2.57 -4.73 1.94
C ARG A 260 1.28 -3.98 1.67
N LYS A 261 1.34 -2.90 0.90
CA LYS A 261 0.19 -2.01 0.72
C LYS A 261 0.38 -1.12 -0.50
N SER A 262 -0.68 -0.96 -1.28
CA SER A 262 -0.77 0.08 -2.31
C SER A 262 -1.10 1.42 -1.67
N ILE A 263 -0.41 2.48 -2.09
CA ILE A 263 -0.60 3.83 -1.58
C ILE A 263 -0.82 4.78 -2.76
N ASP A 264 -1.78 5.68 -2.60
CA ASP A 264 -2.03 6.74 -3.57
C ASP A 264 -1.06 7.91 -3.32
N PRO A 265 -0.49 8.51 -4.38
CA PRO A 265 0.31 9.71 -4.22
C PRO A 265 -0.55 10.84 -3.61
N PRO A 266 0.05 11.74 -2.83
CA PRO A 266 -0.67 12.89 -2.30
C PRO A 266 -1.28 13.71 -3.45
N LYS A 267 -2.50 14.23 -3.22
CA LYS A 267 -3.25 15.05 -4.18
C LYS A 267 -2.58 16.40 -4.39
#